data_AF-A0A0N0TC00-F1
#
_entry.id   AF-A0A0N0TC00-F1
#
_cell.length_a   1.000
_cell.length_b   1.000
_cell.length_c   1.000
_cell.angle_alpha   90.00
_cell.angle_beta   90.00
_cell.angle_gamma   90.00
#
_symmetry.space_group_name_H-M   'P 1'
#
loop_
_entity.id
_entity.type
_entity.pdbx_description
1 polymer ?
#
loop_
_entity_poly.entity_id
_entity_poly.type
_entity_poly.pdbx_seq_one_letter_code
_entity_poly.pdbx_strand_id
1 'polypeptide(L)'
;MPYVLLTILVLTWVVLAATAPAAVNRQLTVDVTCTSGNPAVGAWIESSTGGSWWAEKGEPGTSTARRFVFTQVFEGSYRVDVGCGGTEGQWGVPASSADSSAPYRKLACDDLNVTVTDTVRSRCHDQ
;
A
#
# COMPACT_ATOMS: atom_id res chain seq x y z
N MET A 1 19.80 30.22 34.38
CA MET A 1 19.60 29.97 32.95
C MET A 1 19.80 28.51 32.47
N PRO A 2 20.73 27.67 32.98
CA PRO A 2 20.92 26.32 32.41
C PRO A 2 19.72 25.37 32.65
N TYR A 3 19.01 25.52 33.78
CA TYR A 3 17.85 24.70 34.11
C TYR A 3 16.62 24.93 33.21
N VAL A 4 16.45 26.15 32.68
CA VAL A 4 15.34 26.45 31.75
C VAL A 4 15.57 25.75 30.41
N LEU A 5 16.81 25.73 29.94
CA LEU A 5 17.18 25.07 28.69
C LEU A 5 17.06 23.54 28.81
N LEU A 6 17.47 22.98 29.96
CA LEU A 6 17.33 21.55 30.24
C LEU A 6 15.86 21.11 30.38
N THR A 7 15.02 21.92 31.03
CA THR A 7 13.58 21.63 31.16
C THR A 7 12.87 21.69 29.81
N ILE A 8 13.18 22.67 28.94
CA ILE A 8 12.64 22.72 27.57
C ILE A 8 13.07 21.48 26.77
N LEU A 9 14.34 21.07 26.87
CA LEU A 9 14.84 19.89 26.16
C LEU A 9 14.10 18.62 26.61
N VAL A 10 13.95 18.41 27.92
CA VAL A 10 13.25 17.26 28.48
C VAL A 10 11.77 17.27 28.07
N LEU A 11 11.10 18.41 28.14
CA LEU A 11 9.70 18.52 27.71
C LEU A 11 9.54 18.24 26.21
N THR A 12 10.46 18.73 25.38
CA THR A 12 10.47 18.43 23.95
C THR A 12 10.60 16.93 23.70
N TRP A 13 11.50 16.24 24.40
CA TRP A 13 11.66 14.79 24.29
C TRP A 13 10.42 14.02 24.73
N VAL A 14 9.79 14.42 25.84
CA VAL A 14 8.56 13.79 26.35
C VAL A 14 7.41 13.96 25.35
N VAL A 15 7.22 15.16 24.80
CA VAL A 15 6.20 15.42 23.79
C VAL A 15 6.46 14.58 22.54
N LEU A 16 7.71 14.54 22.06
CA LEU A 16 8.07 13.78 20.87
C LEU A 16 7.78 12.28 21.04
N ALA A 17 8.15 11.71 22.19
CA ALA A 17 7.89 10.31 22.50
C ALA A 17 6.38 9.99 22.61
N ALA A 18 5.58 10.91 23.19
CA ALA A 18 4.14 10.72 23.32
C ALA A 18 3.37 10.82 21.99
N THR A 19 3.93 11.50 20.99
CA THR A 19 3.30 11.66 19.67
C THR A 19 3.73 10.62 18.63
N ALA A 20 4.64 9.70 18.97
CA ALA A 20 5.08 8.67 18.04
C ALA A 20 3.95 7.66 17.77
N PRO A 21 3.74 7.22 16.51
CA PRO A 21 2.75 6.18 16.20
C PRO A 21 3.08 4.87 16.92
N ALA A 22 2.08 4.25 17.54
CA ALA A 22 2.25 2.92 18.12
C ALA A 22 2.36 1.86 17.01
N ALA A 23 3.33 0.96 17.15
CA ALA A 23 3.45 -0.19 16.24
C ALA A 23 2.37 -1.23 16.58
N VAL A 24 1.61 -1.64 15.57
CA VAL A 24 0.50 -2.62 15.69
C VAL A 24 0.79 -3.92 14.95
N ASN A 25 1.67 -3.90 13.93
CA ASN A 25 1.99 -5.05 13.08
C ASN A 25 0.74 -5.78 12.58
N ARG A 26 -0.11 -5.09 11.82
CA ARG A 26 -1.33 -5.68 11.26
C ARG A 26 -1.07 -6.26 9.88
N GLN A 27 -1.67 -7.41 9.58
CA GLN A 27 -1.61 -8.01 8.26
C GLN A 27 -2.67 -7.40 7.35
N LEU A 28 -2.24 -6.95 6.17
CA LEU A 28 -3.07 -6.55 5.05
C LEU A 28 -3.13 -7.69 4.05
N THR A 29 -4.31 -7.98 3.53
CA THR A 29 -4.53 -8.94 2.45
C THR A 29 -5.24 -8.25 1.30
N VAL A 30 -4.67 -8.35 0.10
CA VAL A 30 -5.20 -7.71 -1.10
C VAL A 30 -5.36 -8.75 -2.20
N ASP A 31 -6.60 -8.98 -2.62
CA ASP A 31 -6.91 -9.85 -3.76
C ASP A 31 -7.09 -8.98 -5.01
N VAL A 32 -6.28 -9.20 -6.04
CA VAL A 32 -6.24 -8.35 -7.23
C VAL A 32 -6.67 -9.09 -8.48
N THR A 33 -7.50 -8.45 -9.30
CA THR A 33 -7.85 -8.88 -10.65
C THR A 33 -7.61 -7.74 -11.64
N CYS A 34 -6.88 -8.00 -12.71
CA CYS A 34 -6.73 -7.06 -13.82
C CYS A 34 -7.85 -7.30 -14.84
N THR A 35 -8.53 -6.24 -15.29
CA THR A 35 -9.74 -6.39 -16.13
C THR A 35 -9.44 -6.90 -17.53
N SER A 36 -8.23 -6.75 -18.03
CA SER A 36 -7.76 -7.36 -19.28
C SER A 36 -7.58 -8.88 -19.21
N GLY A 37 -7.57 -9.46 -18.01
CA GLY A 37 -7.21 -10.86 -17.76
C GLY A 37 -5.70 -11.10 -17.61
N ASN A 38 -4.86 -10.06 -17.73
CA ASN A 38 -3.44 -10.17 -17.41
C ASN A 38 -3.23 -10.61 -15.94
N PRO A 39 -2.17 -11.38 -15.65
CA PRO A 39 -1.84 -11.68 -14.27
C PRO A 39 -1.37 -10.41 -13.55
N ALA A 40 -1.85 -10.20 -12.32
CA ALA A 40 -1.21 -9.25 -11.42
C ALA A 40 0.15 -9.83 -10.99
N VAL A 41 1.24 -9.13 -11.31
CA VAL A 41 2.61 -9.64 -11.13
C VAL A 41 3.26 -9.13 -9.86
N GLY A 42 2.79 -8.01 -9.30
CA GLY A 42 3.31 -7.44 -8.06
C GLY A 42 2.38 -6.39 -7.47
N ALA A 43 2.59 -6.08 -6.19
CA ALA A 43 1.89 -5.02 -5.49
C ALA A 43 2.88 -4.27 -4.57
N TRP A 44 2.87 -2.94 -4.66
CA TRP A 44 3.56 -2.01 -3.76
C TRP A 44 2.52 -1.38 -2.83
N ILE A 45 2.80 -1.39 -1.52
CA ILE A 45 1.92 -0.79 -0.51
C ILE A 45 2.57 0.50 -0.04
N GLU A 46 1.89 1.62 -0.28
CA GLU A 46 2.29 2.93 0.22
C GLU A 46 1.50 3.25 1.49
N SER A 47 2.18 3.27 2.65
CA SER A 47 1.56 3.49 3.96
C SER A 47 1.70 4.97 4.37
N SER A 48 0.59 5.63 4.70
CA SER A 48 0.62 7.05 5.09
C SER A 48 1.35 7.32 6.41
N THR A 49 1.49 6.30 7.25
CA THR A 49 2.17 6.37 8.56
C THR A 49 3.57 5.76 8.51
N GLY A 50 4.09 5.47 7.32
CA GLY A 50 5.42 4.88 7.10
C GLY A 50 5.39 3.36 6.99
N GLY A 51 6.54 2.81 6.56
CA GLY A 51 6.71 1.38 6.32
C GLY A 51 6.22 0.91 4.94
N SER A 52 6.27 1.74 3.91
CA SER A 52 5.92 1.36 2.54
C SER A 52 6.88 0.31 1.97
N TRP A 53 6.36 -0.75 1.34
CA TRP A 53 7.18 -1.82 0.77
C TRP A 53 6.41 -2.68 -0.25
N TRP A 54 7.13 -3.62 -0.87
CA TRP A 54 6.56 -4.68 -1.70
C TRP A 54 5.75 -5.68 -0.86
N ALA A 55 4.55 -6.00 -1.32
CA ALA A 55 3.75 -7.07 -0.75
C ALA A 55 4.24 -8.43 -1.24
N GLU A 56 4.17 -9.43 -0.37
CA GLU A 56 4.49 -10.81 -0.71
C GLU A 56 3.31 -11.47 -1.41
N LYS A 57 3.58 -12.47 -2.27
CA LYS A 57 2.49 -13.28 -2.83
C LYS A 57 1.89 -14.14 -1.73
N GLY A 58 0.59 -14.00 -1.50
CA GLY A 58 -0.13 -14.85 -0.58
C GLY A 58 -0.58 -16.16 -1.24
N GLU A 59 -1.01 -17.10 -0.41
CA GLU A 59 -1.63 -18.34 -0.89
C GLU A 59 -2.86 -18.03 -1.76
N PRO A 60 -3.01 -18.67 -2.93
CA PRO A 60 -4.16 -18.47 -3.78
C PRO A 60 -5.43 -18.86 -3.03
N GLY A 61 -6.41 -17.95 -3.01
CA GLY A 61 -7.75 -18.25 -2.53
C GLY A 61 -8.54 -19.10 -3.54
N THR A 62 -9.84 -19.27 -3.28
CA THR A 62 -10.77 -19.92 -4.23
C THR A 62 -11.12 -19.05 -5.44
N SER A 63 -10.58 -17.83 -5.51
CA SER A 63 -10.80 -16.84 -6.56
C SER A 63 -9.70 -16.90 -7.62
N THR A 64 -10.01 -16.46 -8.84
CA THR A 64 -9.01 -16.22 -9.89
C THR A 64 -8.14 -14.98 -9.63
N ALA A 65 -8.47 -14.20 -8.59
CA ALA A 65 -7.68 -13.06 -8.15
C ALA A 65 -6.32 -13.51 -7.58
N ARG A 66 -5.28 -12.72 -7.87
CA ARG A 66 -3.95 -12.91 -7.24
C ARG A 66 -3.97 -12.29 -5.85
N ARG A 67 -3.60 -13.07 -4.84
CA ARG A 67 -3.46 -12.59 -3.47
C ARG A 67 -2.07 -12.01 -3.21
N PHE A 68 -2.03 -10.87 -2.55
CA PHE A 68 -0.85 -10.26 -1.97
C PHE A 68 -1.08 -10.03 -0.47
N VAL A 69 -0.02 -10.20 0.33
CA VAL A 69 -0.03 -9.99 1.77
C VAL A 69 1.08 -9.04 2.17
N PHE A 70 0.79 -8.17 3.14
CA PHE A 70 1.73 -7.17 3.62
C PHE A 70 1.56 -6.93 5.11
N THR A 71 2.66 -6.84 5.86
CA THR A 71 2.62 -6.52 7.31
C THR A 71 2.84 -5.03 7.50
N GLN A 72 1.78 -4.32 7.85
CA GLN A 72 1.85 -2.89 8.14
C GLN A 72 2.25 -2.67 9.60
N VAL A 73 3.41 -2.03 9.80
CA VAL A 73 3.99 -1.80 11.13
C VAL A 73 3.15 -0.84 11.97
N PHE A 74 2.66 0.25 11.35
CA PHE A 74 1.87 1.29 12.00
C PHE A 74 0.43 1.30 11.46
N GLU A 75 -0.55 1.58 12.32
CA GLU A 75 -1.92 1.77 11.86
C GLU A 75 -2.03 3.04 11.02
N GLY A 76 -2.87 3.03 9.99
CA GLY A 76 -3.03 4.18 9.09
C GLY A 76 -3.66 3.79 7.76
N SER A 77 -3.97 4.81 6.95
CA SER A 77 -4.35 4.58 5.55
C SER A 77 -3.18 4.08 4.73
N TYR A 78 -3.48 3.34 3.67
CA TYR A 78 -2.52 2.91 2.68
C TYR A 78 -3.14 2.90 1.29
N ARG A 79 -2.28 3.03 0.28
CA ARG A 79 -2.60 2.83 -1.13
C ARG A 79 -1.92 1.57 -1.64
N VAL A 80 -2.56 0.88 -2.58
CA VAL A 80 -1.98 -0.25 -3.30
C VAL A 80 -1.69 0.17 -4.73
N ASP A 81 -0.44 0.04 -5.15
CA ASP A 81 -0.02 0.14 -6.55
C ASP A 81 0.23 -1.28 -7.09
N VAL A 82 -0.42 -1.65 -8.18
CA VAL A 82 -0.40 -3.00 -8.75
C VAL A 82 0.21 -2.98 -10.14
N GLY A 83 1.09 -3.93 -10.44
CA GLY A 83 1.50 -4.24 -11.81
C GLY A 83 0.57 -5.27 -12.46
N CYS A 84 -0.18 -4.86 -13.48
CA CYS A 84 -0.92 -5.76 -14.36
C CYS A 84 -0.07 -6.14 -15.58
N GLY A 85 0.26 -7.43 -15.72
CA GLY A 85 1.14 -7.96 -16.76
C GLY A 85 2.63 -7.57 -16.59
N GLY A 86 3.48 -8.07 -17.50
CA GLY A 86 4.93 -7.87 -17.43
C GLY A 86 5.62 -8.82 -16.43
N THR A 87 6.54 -8.28 -15.63
CA THR A 87 7.30 -9.01 -14.59
C THR A 87 7.34 -8.20 -13.29
N GLU A 88 7.76 -8.81 -12.18
CA GLU A 88 7.87 -8.11 -10.88
C GLU A 88 8.78 -6.89 -10.92
N GLY A 89 9.90 -6.95 -11.65
CA GLY A 89 10.85 -5.83 -11.78
C GLY A 89 10.48 -4.83 -12.87
N GLN A 90 9.51 -5.16 -13.73
CA GLN A 90 9.06 -4.30 -14.83
C GLN A 90 7.60 -4.58 -15.14
N TRP A 91 6.71 -3.78 -14.55
CA TRP A 91 5.28 -3.89 -14.72
C TRP A 91 4.86 -3.49 -16.15
N GLY A 92 3.88 -4.22 -16.70
CA GLY A 92 3.27 -3.87 -17.98
C GLY A 92 2.43 -2.61 -17.87
N VAL A 93 1.37 -2.68 -17.06
CA VAL A 93 0.46 -1.55 -16.78
C VAL A 93 0.40 -1.32 -15.27
N PRO A 94 0.93 -0.19 -14.75
CA PRO A 94 0.83 0.16 -13.34
C PRO A 94 -0.56 0.74 -13.01
N ALA A 95 -1.26 0.23 -12.01
CA ALA A 95 -2.55 0.76 -11.58
C ALA A 95 -2.56 1.07 -10.08
N SER A 96 -3.18 2.18 -9.68
CA SER A 96 -3.22 2.62 -8.27
C SER A 96 -4.63 2.57 -7.69
N SER A 97 -4.77 2.10 -6.46
CA SER A 97 -6.02 2.19 -5.70
C SER A 97 -6.25 3.58 -5.12
N ALA A 98 -7.44 3.83 -4.60
CA ALA A 98 -7.64 4.89 -3.58
C ALA A 98 -7.04 4.45 -2.23
N ASP A 99 -6.78 5.43 -1.35
CA ASP A 99 -6.37 5.17 0.03
C ASP A 99 -7.49 4.45 0.81
N SER A 100 -7.10 3.51 1.67
CA SER A 100 -8.01 2.78 2.56
C SER A 100 -7.30 2.38 3.84
N SER A 101 -8.05 2.10 4.90
CA SER A 101 -7.54 1.54 6.16
C SER A 101 -7.98 0.10 6.42
N ALA A 102 -8.74 -0.51 5.49
CA ALA A 102 -9.29 -1.85 5.63
C ALA A 102 -8.18 -2.92 5.59
N PRO A 103 -8.18 -3.93 6.48
CA PRO A 103 -7.16 -4.99 6.50
C PRO A 103 -7.31 -6.00 5.34
N TYR A 104 -8.50 -6.11 4.75
CA TYR A 104 -8.74 -6.92 3.56
C TYR A 104 -9.35 -6.04 2.46
N ARG A 105 -8.84 -6.19 1.23
CA ARG A 105 -9.37 -5.51 0.05
C ARG A 105 -9.41 -6.45 -1.15
N LYS A 106 -10.44 -6.30 -1.97
CA LYS A 106 -10.54 -6.93 -3.28
C LYS A 106 -10.52 -5.85 -4.33
N LEU A 107 -9.51 -5.85 -5.20
CA LEU A 107 -9.26 -4.79 -6.18
C LEU A 107 -9.49 -5.30 -7.61
N ALA A 108 -10.30 -4.59 -8.37
CA ALA A 108 -10.33 -4.66 -9.84
C ALA A 108 -9.49 -3.52 -10.40
N CYS A 109 -8.45 -3.84 -11.17
CA CYS A 109 -7.59 -2.84 -11.79
C CYS A 109 -7.90 -2.72 -13.28
N ASP A 110 -8.22 -1.51 -13.71
CA ASP A 110 -8.47 -1.17 -15.10
C ASP A 110 -7.16 -1.01 -15.85
N ASP A 111 -6.74 -2.09 -16.53
CA ASP A 111 -5.50 -2.15 -17.30
C ASP A 111 -5.73 -2.25 -18.82
N LEU A 112 -6.97 -2.02 -19.24
CA LEU A 112 -7.35 -1.95 -20.65
C LEU A 112 -7.07 -0.55 -21.21
N ASN A 113 -6.20 -0.49 -22.22
CA ASN A 113 -6.10 0.60 -23.20
C ASN A 113 -5.56 1.97 -22.72
N VAL A 114 -4.31 2.01 -22.24
CA VAL A 114 -3.55 3.28 -22.24
C VAL A 114 -2.91 3.47 -23.62
N THR A 115 -3.70 3.90 -24.62
CA THR A 115 -3.10 4.55 -25.80
C THR A 115 -2.32 5.76 -25.29
N VAL A 116 -1.03 5.82 -25.65
CA VAL A 116 0.09 6.62 -25.11
C VAL A 116 -0.13 8.15 -25.02
N THR A 117 -1.35 8.65 -25.27
CA THR A 117 -1.67 10.07 -25.33
C THR A 117 -2.55 10.58 -24.19
N ASP A 118 -3.08 9.71 -23.32
CA ASP A 118 -3.90 10.17 -22.19
C ASP A 118 -3.23 9.83 -20.85
N THR A 119 -3.02 10.87 -20.04
CA THR A 119 -2.40 10.80 -18.71
C THR A 119 -3.35 10.19 -17.66
N VAL A 120 -4.36 9.45 -18.12
CA VAL A 120 -5.27 8.69 -17.27
C VAL A 120 -4.51 7.48 -16.75
N ARG A 121 -3.84 7.66 -15.61
CA ARG A 121 -3.27 6.54 -14.85
C ARG A 121 -4.37 5.50 -14.65
N SER A 122 -4.10 4.27 -15.08
CA SER A 122 -4.87 3.08 -14.75
C SER A 122 -5.16 3.05 -13.24
N ARG A 123 -6.39 2.69 -12.88
CA ARG A 123 -6.88 2.75 -11.49
C ARG A 123 -7.34 1.38 -11.02
N CYS A 124 -7.24 1.16 -9.73
CA CYS A 124 -7.86 0.03 -9.06
C CYS A 124 -9.05 0.49 -8.22
N HIS A 125 -10.12 -0.29 -8.29
CA HIS A 125 -11.38 -0.06 -7.59
C HIS A 125 -11.65 -1.20 -6.62
N ASP A 126 -12.11 -0.87 -5.40
CA ASP A 126 -12.60 -1.86 -4.45
C ASP A 126 -13.89 -2.52 -4.98
N GLN A 127 -13.99 -3.84 -4.83
CA GLN A 127 -15.16 -4.65 -5.19
C GLN A 127 -16.00 -5.04 -3.97
#